data_AF-A0A2P8QNH8-F1
#
_entry.id   AF-A0A2P8QNH8-F1
#
_cell.length_a   1.000
_cell.length_b   1.000
_cell.length_c   1.000
_cell.angle_alpha   90.00
_cell.angle_beta   90.00
_cell.angle_gamma   90.00
#
_symmetry.space_group_name_H-M   'P 1'
#
loop_
_entity.id
_entity.type
_entity.pdbx_description
1 polymer ?
#
loop_
_entity_poly.entity_id
_entity_poly.type
_entity_poly.pdbx_seq_one_letter_code
_entity_poly.pdbx_strand_id
1 'polypeptide(L)'
;MNTLKAILTELGIPEESIHQDTLLHEDLQLDSTEIVEISLGLKRRLGINLKLESRQDMTIAQICSAIETAILSSTFVPSVTEESANK
;
A
#
# COMPACT_ATOMS: atom_id res chain seq x y z
N MET A 1 -4.24 3.84 -5.00
CA MET A 1 -4.78 4.68 -3.89
C MET A 1 -5.96 4.07 -3.14
N ASN A 2 -6.95 3.44 -3.78
CA ASN A 2 -8.18 2.94 -3.12
C ASN A 2 -7.98 1.66 -2.28
N THR A 3 -7.09 0.74 -2.66
CA THR A 3 -6.92 -0.53 -1.93
C THR A 3 -6.33 -0.36 -0.53
N LEU A 4 -5.31 0.50 -0.36
CA LEU A 4 -4.73 0.77 0.97
C LEU A 4 -5.78 1.39 1.90
N LYS A 5 -6.47 2.43 1.40
CA LYS A 5 -7.53 3.11 2.14
C LYS A 5 -8.65 2.13 2.52
N ALA A 6 -9.05 1.23 1.61
CA ALA A 6 -10.02 0.18 1.91
C ALA A 6 -9.56 -0.78 3.01
N ILE A 7 -8.30 -1.22 3.01
CA ILE A 7 -7.75 -2.10 4.06
C ILE A 7 -7.79 -1.40 5.41
N LEU A 8 -7.37 -0.14 5.48
CA LEU A 8 -7.40 0.68 6.69
C LEU A 8 -8.85 0.86 7.20
N THR A 9 -9.81 1.11 6.30
CA THR A 9 -11.23 1.21 6.67
C THR A 9 -11.84 -0.13 7.09
N GLU A 10 -11.42 -1.26 6.50
CA GLU A 10 -11.81 -2.61 6.95
C GLU A 10 -11.27 -2.93 8.35
N LEU A 11 -10.13 -2.35 8.74
CA LEU A 11 -9.55 -2.47 10.09
C LEU A 11 -10.26 -1.59 11.14
N GLY A 12 -11.12 -0.67 10.71
CA GLY A 12 -11.86 0.24 11.59
C GLY A 12 -11.29 1.66 11.64
N ILE A 13 -10.35 1.99 10.76
CA ILE A 13 -9.79 3.35 10.65
C ILE A 13 -10.71 4.17 9.73
N PRO A 14 -11.34 5.24 10.24
CA PRO A 14 -12.27 6.01 9.44
C PRO A 14 -11.54 6.74 8.33
N GLU A 15 -12.16 6.83 7.16
CA GLU A 15 -11.52 7.40 5.97
C GLU A 15 -11.15 8.87 6.09
N GLU A 16 -11.81 9.59 7.00
CA GLU A 16 -11.52 10.97 7.38
C GLU A 16 -10.22 11.12 8.17
N SER A 17 -9.73 10.06 8.80
CA SER A 17 -8.43 10.05 9.49
C SER A 17 -7.30 9.53 8.59
N ILE A 18 -7.61 9.07 7.37
CA ILE A 18 -6.61 8.55 6.43
C ILE A 18 -6.20 9.68 5.47
N HIS A 19 -5.23 10.48 5.90
CA HIS A 19 -4.63 11.51 5.05
C HIS A 19 -3.26 11.11 4.54
N GLN A 20 -2.81 11.71 3.42
CA GLN A 20 -1.49 11.44 2.86
C GLN A 20 -0.34 11.77 3.82
N ASP A 21 -0.54 12.77 4.67
CA ASP A 21 0.43 13.22 5.68
C ASP A 21 0.29 12.47 7.02
N THR A 22 -0.77 11.66 7.18
CA THR A 22 -1.01 10.87 8.39
C THR A 22 0.10 9.85 8.61
N LEU A 23 0.64 9.83 9.82
CA LEU A 23 1.69 8.91 10.28
C LEU A 23 1.05 7.64 10.87
N LEU A 24 1.55 6.46 10.49
CA LEU A 24 0.98 5.19 10.97
C LEU A 24 1.10 4.99 12.48
N HIS A 25 2.17 5.49 13.07
CA HIS A 25 2.46 5.27 14.48
C HIS A 25 2.13 6.49 15.34
N GLU A 26 2.39 7.71 14.86
CA GLU A 26 2.11 8.93 15.63
C GLU A 26 0.63 9.37 15.56
N ASP A 27 0.00 9.26 14.38
CA ASP A 27 -1.37 9.78 14.15
C ASP A 27 -2.42 8.67 14.24
N LEU A 28 -2.14 7.49 13.66
CA LEU A 28 -3.05 6.33 13.72
C LEU A 28 -2.80 5.41 14.93
N GLN A 29 -1.71 5.62 15.67
CA GLN A 29 -1.31 4.81 16.82
C GLN A 29 -1.44 3.29 16.58
N LEU A 30 -1.06 2.82 15.39
CA LEU A 30 -1.23 1.42 15.03
C LEU A 30 -0.32 0.52 15.88
N ASP A 31 -0.93 -0.41 16.58
CA ASP A 31 -0.23 -1.46 17.32
C ASP A 31 0.42 -2.47 16.37
N SER A 32 1.38 -3.25 16.88
CA SER A 32 2.12 -4.26 16.09
C SER A 32 1.20 -5.26 15.38
N THR A 33 0.03 -5.57 15.95
CA THR A 33 -0.99 -6.43 15.34
C THR A 33 -1.61 -5.77 14.11
N GLU A 34 -2.03 -4.51 14.22
CA GLU A 34 -2.64 -3.75 13.12
C GLU A 34 -1.67 -3.60 11.96
N ILE A 35 -0.41 -3.28 12.27
CA ILE A 35 0.68 -3.19 11.28
C ILE A 35 0.85 -4.49 10.49
N VAL A 36 0.80 -5.63 11.18
CA VAL A 36 0.90 -6.95 10.54
C VAL A 36 -0.35 -7.25 9.70
N GLU A 37 -1.55 -6.93 10.19
CA GLU A 37 -2.81 -7.12 9.45
C GLU A 37 -2.85 -6.28 8.18
N ILE A 38 -2.41 -5.01 8.21
CA ILE A 38 -2.29 -4.16 7.02
C ILE A 38 -1.31 -4.78 6.02
N SER A 39 -0.13 -5.19 6.50
CA SER A 39 0.91 -5.82 5.67
C SER A 39 0.39 -7.09 5.01
N LEU A 40 -0.39 -7.89 5.75
CA LEU A 40 -1.03 -9.11 5.26
C LEU A 40 -2.15 -8.79 4.25
N GLY A 41 -2.97 -7.77 4.51
CA GLY A 41 -4.01 -7.30 3.61
C GLY A 41 -3.44 -6.82 2.28
N LEU A 42 -2.36 -6.05 2.30
CA LEU A 42 -1.64 -5.61 1.11
C LEU A 42 -1.08 -6.80 0.33
N LYS A 43 -0.48 -7.77 1.02
CA LYS A 43 0.04 -8.98 0.39
C LYS A 43 -1.06 -9.82 -0.25
N ARG A 44 -2.22 -9.98 0.40
CA ARG A 44 -3.34 -10.78 -0.12
C ARG A 44 -4.07 -10.09 -1.27
N ARG A 45 -4.28 -8.77 -1.20
CA ARG A 45 -5.05 -8.00 -2.18
C ARG A 45 -4.22 -7.60 -3.39
N LEU A 46 -2.95 -7.22 -3.18
CA LEU A 46 -2.08 -6.66 -4.22
C LEU A 46 -0.87 -7.55 -4.54
N GLY A 47 -0.60 -8.59 -3.75
CA GLY A 47 0.60 -9.42 -3.92
C GLY A 47 1.89 -8.78 -3.39
N ILE A 48 1.80 -7.63 -2.72
CA ILE A 48 2.96 -6.84 -2.31
C ILE A 48 3.31 -7.11 -0.85
N ASN A 49 4.57 -7.46 -0.60
CA ASN A 49 5.07 -7.61 0.76
C ASN A 49 5.69 -6.30 1.25
N LEU A 50 4.85 -5.38 1.69
CA LEU A 50 5.27 -4.12 2.30
C LEU A 50 5.65 -4.39 3.78
N LYS A 51 6.88 -4.05 4.17
CA LYS A 51 7.30 -4.13 5.58
C LYS A 51 7.05 -2.78 6.24
N LEU A 52 5.97 -2.71 7.01
CA LEU A 52 5.70 -1.61 7.91
C LEU A 52 6.48 -1.88 9.21
N GLU A 53 7.77 -1.52 9.28
CA GLU A 53 8.51 -1.61 10.53
C GLU A 53 8.13 -0.44 11.44
N SER A 54 7.66 -0.70 12.67
CA SER A 54 7.32 0.34 13.67
C SER A 54 8.45 1.32 14.00
N ARG A 55 9.67 1.07 13.52
CA ARG A 55 10.81 1.99 13.68
C ARG A 55 10.93 3.04 12.58
N GLN A 56 10.18 2.89 11.50
CA GLN A 56 10.09 3.89 10.45
C GLN A 56 8.67 4.44 10.48
N ASP A 57 8.51 5.59 11.12
CA ASP A 57 7.29 6.40 11.00
C ASP A 57 7.10 6.76 9.52
N MET A 58 6.31 5.94 8.82
CA MET A 58 5.95 6.15 7.43
C MET A 58 4.59 6.84 7.38
N THR A 59 4.46 7.77 6.44
CA THR A 59 3.18 8.38 6.13
C THR A 59 2.39 7.52 5.14
N ILE A 60 1.08 7.70 5.09
CA ILE A 60 0.22 7.06 4.09
C ILE A 60 0.71 7.37 2.67
N ALA A 61 1.21 8.58 2.40
CA ALA A 61 1.80 8.93 1.10
C ALA A 61 3.01 8.05 0.75
N GLN A 62 3.94 7.88 1.69
CA GLN A 62 5.13 7.03 1.49
C GLN A 62 4.73 5.58 1.20
N ILE A 63 3.74 5.06 1.93
CA ILE A 63 3.24 3.71 1.71
C ILE A 63 2.57 3.60 0.34
N CYS A 64 1.78 4.59 -0.07
CA CYS A 64 1.15 4.60 -1.38
C CYS A 64 2.21 4.61 -2.49
N SER A 65 3.24 5.46 -2.39
CA SER A 65 4.35 5.49 -3.35
C SER A 65 5.14 4.18 -3.36
N ALA A 66 5.38 3.57 -2.20
CA ALA A 66 6.07 2.28 -2.10
C ALA A 66 5.24 1.15 -2.71
N ILE A 67 3.92 1.15 -2.50
CA ILE A 67 2.98 0.23 -3.14
C ILE A 67 3.01 0.42 -4.66
N GLU A 68 2.88 1.65 -5.16
CA GLU A 68 2.91 1.92 -6.60
C GLU A 68 4.24 1.49 -7.22
N THR A 69 5.36 1.80 -6.57
CA THR A 69 6.69 1.35 -7.00
C THR A 69 6.79 -0.18 -6.99
N ALA A 70 6.24 -0.84 -5.97
CA ALA A 70 6.26 -2.30 -5.88
C ALA A 70 5.32 -2.96 -6.90
N ILE A 71 4.16 -2.37 -7.20
CA ILE A 71 3.28 -2.83 -8.29
C ILE A 71 4.04 -2.72 -9.60
N LEU A 72 4.59 -1.54 -9.91
CA LEU A 72 5.36 -1.30 -11.13
C LEU A 72 6.55 -2.26 -11.26
N SER A 73 7.23 -2.55 -10.15
CA SER A 73 8.37 -3.48 -10.12
C SER A 73 7.95 -4.96 -10.14
N SER A 74 6.78 -5.29 -9.59
CA SER A 74 6.24 -6.66 -9.55
C SER A 74 5.50 -7.04 -10.83
N THR A 75 5.08 -6.06 -11.64
CA THR A 75 4.47 -6.28 -12.96
C THR A 75 5.49 -6.39 -14.11
N PHE A 76 6.78 -6.64 -13.85
CA PHE A 76 7.70 -7.04 -14.92
C PHE A 76 7.46 -8.51 -15.33
N VAL A 77 6.30 -8.77 -15.92
CA VAL A 77 6.25 -9.60 -17.12
C VAL A 77 6.42 -8.65 -18.31
N PRO A 78 7.49 -8.75 -19.10
CA PRO A 78 7.53 -8.09 -20.40
C PRO A 78 6.55 -8.83 -21.31
N SER A 79 5.27 -8.53 -21.21
CA SER A 79 4.32 -8.83 -22.28
C SER A 79 4.54 -7.80 -23.39
N VAL A 80 5.63 -8.01 -24.12
CA VAL A 80 5.69 -7.58 -25.52
C VAL A 80 4.59 -8.33 -26.27
N THR A 81 3.53 -7.61 -26.56
CA THR A 81 2.88 -7.63 -27.87
C THR A 81 2.53 -6.17 -28.09
N GLU A 82 3.49 -5.36 -28.56
CA GLU A 82 3.51 -5.00 -29.98
C GLU A 82 2.08 -4.97 -30.54
N GLU A 83 1.37 -3.88 -30.22
CA GLU A 83 0.21 -3.47 -31.01
C GLU A 83 0.74 -3.06 -32.39
N SER A 84 0.59 -4.04 -33.28
CA SER A 84 0.66 -4.08 -34.73
C SER A 84 0.99 -2.80 -35.51
N ALA A 85 1.92 -2.99 -36.43
CA ALA A 85 2.02 -2.28 -37.71
C ALA A 85 0.67 -1.88 -38.32
N ASN A 86 0.65 -0.74 -39.02
CA ASN A 86 -0.06 -0.40 -40.28
C ASN A 86 -0.38 1.13 -40.25
N LYS A 87 0.14 2.00 -41.13
CA LYS A 87 0.50 1.88 -42.54
C LYS A 87 1.40 3.07 -42.93
#